data_AF-A0A368EMZ7-F1
#
_entry.id   AF-A0A368EMZ7-F1
#
_cell.length_a   1.000
_cell.length_b   1.000
_cell.length_c   1.000
_cell.angle_alpha   90.00
_cell.angle_beta   90.00
_cell.angle_gamma   90.00
#
_symmetry.space_group_name_H-M   'P 1'
#
loop_
_entity.id
_entity.type
_entity.pdbx_description
1 polymer ?
#
loop_
_entity_poly.entity_id
_entity_poly.type
_entity_poly.pdbx_seq_one_letter_code
_entity_poly.pdbx_strand_id
1 'polypeptide(L)'
;MSREQSQRFAIACLAAGVVVLVDQATKAAALGGMSQTERIPLLGDLLGLQLAFNPGAILSLGADFTGLLTLLGVGAVVVLVVAAAWARTETWAVGIGLILGGAIGNVIDRLFSPPGFGVGH
;
A
#
# COMPACT_ATOMS: atom_id res chain seq x y z
N MET A 1 -24.48 1.86 -13.35
CA MET A 1 -24.35 2.19 -11.91
C MET A 1 -25.36 3.26 -11.58
N SER A 2 -26.01 3.18 -10.42
CA SER A 2 -26.84 4.29 -9.92
C SER A 2 -25.94 5.47 -9.50
N ARG A 3 -26.52 6.68 -9.42
CA ARG A 3 -25.79 7.89 -8.97
C ARG A 3 -25.12 7.69 -7.61
N GLU A 4 -25.80 7.00 -6.68
CA GLU A 4 -25.24 6.66 -5.37
C GLU A 4 -24.07 5.66 -5.46
N GLN A 5 -24.14 4.66 -6.34
CA GLN A 5 -23.03 3.72 -6.56
C GLN A 5 -21.81 4.43 -7.13
N SER A 6 -22.00 5.34 -8.09
CA SER A 6 -20.91 6.15 -8.65
C SER A 6 -20.28 7.07 -7.60
N GLN A 7 -21.09 7.67 -6.72
CA GLN A 7 -20.58 8.48 -5.61
C GLN A 7 -19.75 7.64 -4.63
N ARG A 8 -20.22 6.47 -4.23
CA ARG A 8 -19.48 5.56 -3.33
C ARG A 8 -18.17 5.11 -3.95
N PHE A 9 -18.17 4.74 -5.23
CA PHE A 9 -16.94 4.38 -5.93
C PHE A 9 -15.95 5.55 -5.96
N ALA A 10 -16.42 6.77 -6.24
CA ALA A 10 -15.58 7.97 -6.21
C ALA A 10 -15.00 8.24 -4.81
N ILE A 11 -15.78 8.03 -3.75
CA ILE A 11 -15.30 8.11 -2.36
C ILE A 11 -14.17 7.10 -2.10
N ALA A 12 -14.34 5.85 -2.55
CA ALA A 12 -13.30 4.83 -2.41
C ALA A 12 -12.03 5.21 -3.18
N CYS A 13 -12.16 5.69 -4.42
CA CYS A 13 -11.03 6.15 -5.23
C CYS A 13 -10.30 7.35 -4.60
N LEU A 14 -11.04 8.31 -4.04
CA LEU A 14 -10.46 9.45 -3.35
C LEU A 14 -9.68 9.02 -2.11
N ALA A 15 -10.28 8.16 -1.27
CA ALA A 15 -9.61 7.62 -0.09
C ALA A 15 -8.34 6.84 -0.48
N ALA A 16 -8.42 5.98 -1.50
CA ALA A 16 -7.26 5.26 -2.02
C ALA A 16 -6.17 6.20 -2.53
N GLY A 17 -6.53 7.23 -3.29
CA GLY A 17 -5.60 8.23 -3.81
C GLY A 17 -4.86 8.98 -2.70
N VAL A 18 -5.58 9.40 -1.65
CA VAL A 18 -4.97 10.03 -0.47
C VAL A 18 -3.99 9.09 0.22
N VAL A 19 -4.37 7.82 0.42
CA VAL A 19 -3.49 6.83 1.04
C VAL A 19 -2.23 6.60 0.20
N VAL A 20 -2.36 6.42 -1.11
CA VAL A 20 -1.20 6.24 -2.02
C VAL A 20 -0.27 7.46 -1.95
N LEU A 21 -0.83 8.68 -1.96
CA LEU A 21 -0.03 9.89 -1.87
C LEU A 21 0.75 9.97 -0.56
N VAL A 22 0.09 9.70 0.57
CA VAL A 22 0.73 9.72 1.90
C VAL A 22 1.79 8.61 2.01
N ASP A 23 1.47 7.40 1.56
CA ASP A 23 2.39 6.25 1.57
C ASP A 23 3.67 6.56 0.79
N GLN A 24 3.54 6.98 -0.47
CA GLN A 24 4.70 7.25 -1.33
C GLN A 24 5.51 8.48 -0.86
N ALA A 25 4.84 9.53 -0.37
CA ALA A 25 5.53 10.69 0.20
C ALA A 25 6.33 10.34 1.46
N THR A 26 5.75 9.53 2.35
CA THR A 26 6.44 9.10 3.58
C THR A 26 7.60 8.16 3.28
N LYS A 27 7.47 7.24 2.33
CA LYS A 27 8.57 6.39 1.84
C LYS A 27 9.69 7.22 1.23
N ALA A 28 9.37 8.18 0.37
CA ALA A 28 10.36 9.09 -0.21
C ALA A 28 11.10 9.90 0.85
N ALA A 29 10.39 10.41 1.87
CA ALA A 29 11.00 11.11 3.00
C ALA A 29 11.94 10.19 3.81
N ALA A 30 11.54 8.95 4.06
CA ALA A 30 12.37 7.96 4.76
C ALA A 30 13.65 7.65 3.97
N LEU A 31 13.54 7.43 2.65
CA LEU A 31 14.69 7.19 1.78
C LEU A 31 15.69 8.35 1.75
N GLY A 32 15.20 9.59 1.86
CA GLY A 32 16.04 10.79 1.86
C GLY A 32 16.63 11.17 3.22
N GLY A 33 16.07 10.66 4.33
CA GLY A 33 16.38 11.18 5.67
C GLY A 33 16.73 10.14 6.73
N MET A 34 16.61 8.84 6.44
CA MET A 34 16.80 7.78 7.44
C MET A 34 17.90 6.80 7.06
N SER A 35 18.56 6.25 8.08
CA SER A 35 19.50 5.13 7.97
C SER A 35 18.78 3.81 8.17
N GLN A 36 19.23 2.73 7.50
CA GLN A 36 18.73 1.38 7.77
C GLN A 36 19.19 0.83 9.13
N THR A 37 20.32 1.32 9.63
CA THR A 37 20.99 0.80 10.83
C THR A 37 20.59 1.55 12.09
N GLU A 38 20.07 2.77 11.96
CA GLU A 38 19.72 3.63 13.10
C GLU A 38 18.20 3.76 13.24
N ARG A 39 17.70 3.55 14.46
CA ARG A 39 16.30 3.73 14.82
C ARG A 39 16.10 5.13 15.40
N ILE A 40 15.09 5.85 14.92
CA ILE A 40 14.67 7.12 15.50
C ILE A 40 13.57 6.84 16.54
N PRO A 41 13.84 6.98 17.86
CA PRO A 41 12.82 6.76 18.88
C PRO A 41 11.79 7.90 18.85
N LEU A 42 10.50 7.55 18.86
CA LEU A 42 9.40 8.50 19.00
C LEU A 42 8.82 8.49 20.41
N LEU A 43 8.68 7.31 21.02
CA LEU A 43 8.20 7.11 22.39
C LEU A 43 9.11 6.09 23.09
N GLY A 44 10.33 6.53 23.42
CA GLY A 44 11.37 5.66 23.99
C GLY A 44 11.58 4.40 23.16
N ASP A 45 11.57 3.25 23.82
CA ASP A 45 11.77 1.95 23.18
C ASP A 45 10.49 1.33 22.60
N LEU A 46 9.30 1.88 22.93
CA LEU A 46 8.01 1.31 22.50
C LEU A 46 7.68 1.59 21.03
N LEU A 47 7.95 2.82 20.57
CA LEU A 47 7.65 3.25 19.19
C LEU A 47 8.80 4.05 18.62
N GLY A 48 9.19 3.71 17.40
CA GLY A 48 10.25 4.41 16.67
C GLY A 48 10.15 4.12 15.17
N LEU A 49 10.84 4.94 14.40
CA LEU A 49 10.94 4.81 12.96
C LEU A 49 12.25 4.12 12.60
N GLN A 50 12.17 3.16 11.69
CA GLN A 50 13.34 2.49 11.13
C GLN A 50 13.09 2.27 9.63
N LEU A 51 14.09 2.60 8.82
CA LEU A 51 14.06 2.30 7.40
C LEU A 51 14.40 0.82 7.21
N ALA A 52 13.47 0.05 6.68
CA ALA A 52 13.66 -1.36 6.38
C ALA A 52 13.08 -1.68 5.01
N PHE A 53 13.84 -2.42 4.20
CA PHE A 53 13.39 -2.92 2.91
C PHE A 53 12.84 -4.33 3.07
N ASN A 54 11.67 -4.60 2.49
CA ASN A 54 11.00 -5.89 2.64
C ASN A 54 10.79 -6.57 1.27
N PRO A 55 11.68 -7.49 0.86
CA PRO A 55 11.52 -8.21 -0.40
C PRO A 55 10.33 -9.19 -0.38
N GLY A 56 9.97 -9.71 0.80
CA GLY A 56 8.87 -10.65 0.98
C GLY A 56 7.52 -10.00 1.29
N ALA A 57 6.64 -10.77 1.95
CA ALA A 57 5.36 -10.31 2.49
C ALA A 57 5.51 -9.98 3.99
N ILE A 58 4.59 -10.42 4.86
CA ILE A 58 4.74 -10.25 6.32
C ILE A 58 6.01 -10.99 6.79
N LEU A 59 6.87 -10.29 7.54
CA LEU A 59 8.13 -10.82 8.09
C LEU A 59 9.09 -11.39 7.01
N SER A 60 9.09 -10.80 5.82
CA SER A 60 9.88 -11.26 4.67
C SER A 60 9.55 -12.68 4.18
N LEU A 61 8.37 -13.22 4.53
CA LEU A 61 7.90 -14.50 4.04
C LEU A 61 7.75 -14.48 2.51
N GLY A 62 8.28 -15.51 1.84
CA GLY A 62 8.21 -15.62 0.38
C GLY A 62 9.16 -14.68 -0.37
N ALA A 63 10.24 -14.21 0.27
CA ALA A 63 11.27 -13.38 -0.38
C ALA A 63 11.95 -14.05 -1.58
N ASP A 64 11.89 -15.39 -1.71
CA ASP A 64 12.37 -16.11 -2.90
C ASP A 64 11.32 -16.19 -4.03
N PHE A 65 10.07 -15.80 -3.75
CA PHE A 65 8.93 -15.88 -4.67
C PHE A 65 8.32 -14.50 -4.94
N THR A 66 9.16 -13.49 -5.05
CA THR A 66 8.75 -12.07 -5.17
C THR A 66 7.78 -11.81 -6.32
N GLY A 67 7.98 -12.44 -7.48
CA GLY A 67 7.09 -12.32 -8.62
C GLY A 67 5.68 -12.85 -8.34
N LEU A 68 5.56 -13.95 -7.60
CA LEU A 68 4.26 -14.48 -7.17
C LEU A 68 3.57 -13.51 -6.20
N LEU A 69 4.31 -12.96 -5.23
CA LEU A 69 3.77 -11.96 -4.32
C LEU A 69 3.28 -10.71 -5.05
N THR A 70 4.02 -10.26 -6.06
CA THR A 70 3.61 -9.15 -6.92
C THR A 70 2.33 -9.47 -7.68
N LEU A 71 2.22 -10.67 -8.26
CA LEU A 71 1.00 -11.12 -8.96
C LEU A 71 -0.21 -11.17 -8.01
N LEU A 72 -0.02 -11.69 -6.79
CA LEU A 72 -1.06 -11.71 -5.76
C LEU A 72 -1.48 -10.29 -5.34
N GLY A 73 -0.52 -9.37 -5.21
CA GLY A 73 -0.80 -7.96 -4.93
C GLY A 73 -1.63 -7.30 -6.02
N VAL A 74 -1.25 -7.49 -7.30
CA VAL A 74 -2.03 -6.99 -8.44
C VAL A 74 -3.44 -7.59 -8.45
N GLY A 75 -3.56 -8.90 -8.21
CA GLY A 75 -4.85 -9.58 -8.09
C GLY A 75 -5.71 -8.98 -6.96
N ALA A 76 -5.12 -8.70 -5.80
CA ALA A 76 -5.82 -8.06 -4.68
C ALA A 76 -6.31 -6.66 -5.04
N VAL A 77 -5.51 -5.85 -5.75
CA VAL A 77 -5.94 -4.53 -6.25
C VAL A 77 -7.17 -4.67 -7.16
N VAL A 78 -7.15 -5.60 -8.12
CA VAL A 78 -8.30 -5.84 -9.00
C VAL A 78 -9.55 -6.22 -8.21
N VAL A 79 -9.43 -7.16 -7.27
CA VAL A 79 -10.55 -7.59 -6.40
C VAL A 79 -11.08 -6.41 -5.59
N LEU A 80 -10.22 -5.56 -5.04
CA LEU A 80 -10.61 -4.40 -4.25
C LEU A 80 -11.26 -3.30 -5.08
N VAL A 81 -10.85 -3.09 -6.33
CA VAL A 81 -11.53 -2.18 -7.26
C VAL A 81 -12.95 -2.67 -7.57
N VAL A 82 -13.11 -3.97 -7.82
CA VAL A 82 -14.44 -4.58 -8.01
C VAL A 82 -15.29 -4.45 -6.74
N ALA A 83 -14.71 -4.71 -5.57
CA ALA A 83 -15.40 -4.55 -4.29
C ALA A 83 -15.83 -3.10 -4.04
N ALA A 84 -14.99 -2.12 -4.39
CA ALA A 84 -15.30 -0.69 -4.29
C ALA A 84 -16.50 -0.31 -5.17
N ALA A 85 -16.60 -0.88 -6.38
CA ALA A 85 -17.72 -0.64 -7.28
C ALA A 85 -19.05 -1.19 -6.71
N TRP A 86 -18.99 -2.14 -5.79
CA TRP A 86 -20.14 -2.75 -5.12
C TRP A 86 -20.30 -2.33 -3.65
N ALA A 87 -19.61 -1.26 -3.23
CA ALA A 87 -19.71 -0.76 -1.87
C ALA A 87 -21.16 -0.39 -1.50
N ARG A 88 -21.65 -0.98 -0.40
CA ARG A 88 -23.05 -0.83 0.03
C ARG A 88 -23.33 0.50 0.73
N THR A 89 -22.33 1.10 1.36
CA THR A 89 -22.44 2.35 2.11
C THR A 89 -21.19 3.20 1.87
N GLU A 90 -21.26 4.49 2.20
CA GLU A 90 -20.10 5.39 2.14
C GLU A 90 -18.97 4.95 3.08
N THR A 91 -19.31 4.49 4.30
CA THR A 91 -18.31 3.96 5.25
C THR A 91 -17.58 2.74 4.69
N TRP A 92 -18.32 1.82 4.05
CA TRP A 92 -17.72 0.69 3.35
C TRP A 92 -16.82 1.13 2.19
N ALA A 93 -17.23 2.15 1.43
CA ALA A 93 -16.42 2.70 0.36
C ALA A 93 -15.10 3.30 0.87
N VAL A 94 -15.14 4.06 1.99
CA VAL A 94 -13.93 4.59 2.64
C VAL A 94 -13.03 3.44 3.08
N GLY A 95 -13.56 2.45 3.81
CA GLY A 95 -12.77 1.32 4.30
C GLY A 95 -12.10 0.52 3.18
N ILE A 96 -12.83 0.23 2.10
CA ILE A 96 -12.28 -0.43 0.90
C ILE A 96 -11.22 0.46 0.25
N GLY A 97 -11.48 1.77 0.13
CA GLY A 97 -10.52 2.73 -0.42
C GLY A 97 -9.21 2.79 0.35
N LEU A 98 -9.26 2.76 1.69
CA LEU A 98 -8.06 2.72 2.54
C LEU A 98 -7.22 1.47 2.26
N ILE A 99 -7.85 0.29 2.21
CA ILE A 99 -7.16 -0.98 1.94
C ILE A 99 -6.62 -1.01 0.50
N LEU A 100 -7.42 -0.56 -0.46
CA LEU A 100 -7.04 -0.45 -1.86
C LEU A 100 -5.83 0.46 -2.04
N GLY A 101 -5.80 1.62 -1.37
CA GLY A 101 -4.67 2.53 -1.42
C GLY A 101 -3.38 1.89 -0.91
N GLY A 102 -3.43 1.19 0.23
CA GLY A 102 -2.27 0.46 0.75
C GLY A 102 -1.82 -0.68 -0.18
N ALA A 103 -2.75 -1.41 -0.79
CA ALA A 103 -2.44 -2.45 -1.76
C ALA A 103 -1.76 -1.86 -3.01
N ILE A 104 -2.27 -0.75 -3.54
CA ILE A 104 -1.68 -0.04 -4.69
C ILE A 104 -0.28 0.45 -4.35
N GLY A 105 -0.07 1.10 -3.19
CA GLY A 105 1.25 1.58 -2.78
C GLY A 105 2.29 0.46 -2.74
N ASN A 106 1.94 -0.68 -2.15
CA ASN A 106 2.83 -1.84 -2.14
C ASN A 106 3.09 -2.43 -3.54
N VAL A 107 2.09 -2.45 -4.43
CA VAL A 107 2.28 -2.91 -5.81
C VAL A 107 3.19 -1.96 -6.59
N ILE A 108 3.04 -0.64 -6.41
CA ILE A 108 3.92 0.37 -7.03
C ILE A 108 5.37 0.08 -6.66
N ASP A 109 5.66 -0.07 -5.37
CA ASP A 109 6.99 -0.39 -4.87
C ASP A 109 7.54 -1.67 -5.50
N ARG A 110 6.71 -2.72 -5.56
CA ARG A 110 7.13 -3.99 -6.16
C ARG A 110 7.48 -3.91 -7.63
N LEU A 111 6.82 -3.03 -8.39
CA LEU A 111 7.04 -2.91 -9.82
C LEU A 111 8.15 -1.92 -10.18
N PHE A 112 8.36 -0.89 -9.36
CA PHE A 112 9.18 0.26 -9.75
C PHE A 112 10.34 0.58 -8.80
N SER A 113 10.33 0.10 -7.56
CA SER A 113 11.49 0.28 -6.67
C SER A 113 12.66 -0.63 -7.10
N PRO A 114 13.92 -0.19 -6.93
CA PRO A 114 15.09 -1.08 -7.02
C PRO A 114 14.91 -2.29 -6.11
N PRO A 115 15.45 -3.48 -6.41
CA PRO A 115 16.50 -3.77 -7.38
C PRO A 115 15.95 -4.08 -8.77
N GLY A 116 14.63 -4.22 -8.94
CA GLY A 116 14.06 -4.56 -10.24
C GLY A 116 12.56 -4.85 -10.22
N PHE A 117 11.99 -4.96 -11.41
CA PHE A 117 10.56 -5.14 -11.64
C PHE A 117 10.04 -6.45 -11.03
N GLY A 118 9.01 -6.34 -10.20
CA GLY A 118 8.33 -7.47 -9.57
C GLY A 118 9.06 -8.05 -8.36
N VAL A 119 10.18 -7.46 -7.95
CA VAL A 119 10.99 -7.95 -6.82
C VAL A 119 10.45 -7.43 -5.48
N GLY A 120 9.91 -6.21 -5.43
CA GLY A 120 9.65 -5.54 -4.15
C GLY A 120 10.86 -4.76 -3.68
N HIS A 121 10.60 -3.59 -3.11
CA HIS A 121 11.36 -2.87 -2.08
C HIS A 121 10.46 -1.82 -1.46
#